data_AF-A0A6P0XEG1-F1
#
_entry.id   AF-A0A6P0XEG1-F1
#
_cell.length_a   1.000
_cell.length_b   1.000
_cell.length_c   1.000
_cell.angle_alpha   90.00
_cell.angle_beta   90.00
_cell.angle_gamma   90.00
#
_symmetry.space_group_name_H-M   'P 1'
#
loop_
_entity.id
_entity.type
_entity.pdbx_description
1 polymer ?
#
loop_
_entity_poly.entity_id
_entity_poly.type
_entity_poly.pdbx_seq_one_letter_code
_entity_poly.pdbx_strand_id
1 'polypeptide(L)'
;MINLLNLNLVELEMIPSKRLYLLLLLGMVVAPVIAILFDQQISLMALALFDVIICSLAVWDGATVKPHRVKLARYPLDKLSIGRDNHITISVESGKHRANIILHDDYPPEFATSSTTLSAIVEPNSSQELTYHVNPDKRGEFQWGNIRARQLGQWGLAWQQWQVPASQQVAVYPDLLGLRSLSIRLSLQNTGTMRQKRRLGMGTEFSELRE
;
A
#
# COMPACT_ATOMS: atom_id res chain seq x y z
N MET A 1 -30.10 -14.23 -14.66
CA MET A 1 -29.18 -14.30 -15.80
C MET A 1 -28.09 -13.27 -15.56
N ILE A 2 -26.92 -13.75 -15.15
CA ILE A 2 -25.85 -12.96 -14.53
C ILE A 2 -25.24 -12.02 -15.56
N ASN A 3 -25.18 -10.75 -15.18
CA ASN A 3 -24.77 -9.61 -16.00
C ASN A 3 -23.26 -9.71 -16.29
N LEU A 4 -22.88 -10.46 -17.32
CA LEU A 4 -21.51 -10.73 -17.76
C LEU A 4 -20.84 -9.52 -18.46
N LEU A 5 -21.49 -8.37 -18.53
CA LEU A 5 -20.98 -7.18 -19.23
C LEU A 5 -20.27 -6.15 -18.33
N ASN A 6 -20.21 -6.37 -17.01
CA ASN A 6 -19.59 -5.42 -16.07
C ASN A 6 -18.11 -5.71 -15.72
N LEU A 7 -17.46 -6.68 -16.37
CA LEU A 7 -16.10 -7.12 -16.02
C LEU A 7 -14.96 -6.53 -16.89
N ASN A 8 -15.27 -5.70 -17.89
CA ASN A 8 -14.27 -5.19 -18.85
C ASN A 8 -13.92 -3.70 -18.73
N LEU A 9 -14.43 -3.01 -17.71
CA LEU A 9 -14.05 -1.61 -17.43
C LEU A 9 -13.11 -1.52 -16.22
N VAL A 10 -12.01 -2.27 -16.27
CA VAL A 10 -10.81 -1.89 -15.51
C VAL A 10 -9.98 -1.08 -16.51
N GLU A 11 -10.18 0.23 -16.51
CA GLU A 11 -9.56 1.17 -17.44
C GLU A 11 -8.06 0.89 -17.57
N LEU A 12 -7.67 0.48 -18.78
CA LEU A 12 -6.29 0.26 -19.16
C LEU A 12 -5.70 1.63 -19.50
N GLU A 13 -5.43 2.40 -18.46
CA GLU A 13 -4.77 3.68 -18.60
C GLU A 13 -3.27 3.44 -18.74
N MET A 14 -2.79 3.58 -19.97
CA MET A 14 -1.37 3.69 -20.23
C MET A 14 -0.94 5.13 -19.97
N ILE A 15 0.02 5.30 -19.07
CA ILE A 15 0.51 6.61 -18.65
C ILE A 15 1.95 6.77 -19.18
N PRO A 16 2.25 7.81 -19.97
CA PRO A 16 3.60 8.05 -20.46
C PRO A 16 4.59 8.30 -19.31
N SER A 17 5.79 7.71 -19.41
CA SER A 17 6.82 7.87 -18.38
C SER A 17 7.64 9.15 -18.57
N LYS A 18 8.39 9.54 -17.53
CA LYS A 18 9.35 10.66 -17.62
C LYS A 18 10.40 10.47 -18.72
N ARG A 19 10.80 9.22 -19.00
CA ARG A 19 11.80 8.92 -20.04
C ARG A 19 11.27 9.22 -21.44
N LEU A 20 9.99 8.94 -21.68
CA LEU A 20 9.35 9.28 -22.96
C LEU A 20 9.42 10.78 -23.22
N TYR A 21 9.01 11.58 -22.23
CA TYR A 21 9.07 13.04 -22.34
C TYR A 21 10.50 13.57 -22.55
N LEU A 22 11.50 12.97 -21.88
CA LEU A 22 12.90 13.34 -22.08
C LEU A 22 13.39 13.01 -23.51
N LEU A 23 12.99 11.87 -24.07
CA LEU A 23 13.36 11.50 -25.44
C LEU A 23 12.72 12.44 -26.48
N LEU A 24 11.45 12.78 -26.30
CA LEU A 24 10.76 13.74 -27.18
C LEU A 24 11.37 15.14 -27.09
N LEU A 25 11.70 15.59 -25.87
CA LEU A 25 12.40 16.86 -25.67
C LEU A 25 13.77 16.87 -26.35
N LEU A 26 14.51 15.76 -26.26
CA LEU A 26 15.79 15.62 -26.95
C LEU A 26 15.63 15.74 -28.48
N GLY A 27 14.61 15.10 -29.06
CA GLY A 27 14.27 15.25 -30.48
C GLY A 27 14.04 16.72 -30.86
N MET A 28 13.27 17.44 -30.05
CA MET A 28 12.99 18.87 -30.25
C MET A 28 14.25 19.75 -30.17
N VAL A 29 15.22 19.42 -29.32
CA VAL A 29 16.50 20.15 -29.20
C VAL A 29 17.46 19.83 -30.35
N VAL A 30 17.45 18.59 -30.85
CA VAL A 30 18.33 18.16 -31.94
C VAL A 30 17.84 18.63 -33.31
N ALA A 31 16.52 18.75 -33.51
CA ALA A 31 15.94 19.15 -34.79
C ALA A 31 16.48 20.49 -35.34
N PRO A 32 16.60 21.58 -34.56
CA PRO A 32 17.22 22.82 -35.01
C PRO A 32 18.66 22.67 -35.51
N VAL A 33 19.45 21.79 -34.87
CA VAL A 33 20.84 21.53 -35.27
C VAL A 33 20.88 20.87 -36.66
N ILE A 34 20.00 19.90 -36.90
CA ILE A 34 19.86 19.26 -38.22
C ILE A 34 19.39 20.28 -39.27
N ALA A 35 18.49 21.19 -38.91
CA ALA A 35 18.00 22.23 -39.81
C ALA A 35 19.11 23.20 -40.25
N ILE A 36 20.05 23.51 -39.35
CA ILE A 36 21.22 24.37 -39.65
C ILE A 36 22.23 23.66 -40.57
N LEU A 37 22.43 22.35 -40.40
CA LEU A 37 23.45 21.60 -41.13
C LEU A 37 22.99 21.12 -42.52
N PHE A 38 21.69 20.86 -42.69
CA PHE A 38 21.13 20.30 -43.92
C PHE A 38 20.07 21.23 -44.51
N ASP A 39 18.81 20.97 -44.22
CA ASP A 39 17.66 21.71 -44.72
C ASP A 39 16.50 21.64 -43.71
N GLN A 40 15.66 22.67 -43.71
CA GLN A 40 14.52 22.77 -42.80
C GLN A 40 13.48 21.67 -43.05
N GLN A 41 13.18 21.32 -44.31
CA GLN A 41 12.20 20.28 -44.62
C GLN A 41 12.68 18.90 -44.16
N ILE A 42 13.96 18.60 -44.38
CA ILE A 42 14.58 17.34 -43.94
C ILE A 42 14.53 17.24 -42.41
N SER A 43 14.85 18.33 -41.70
CA SER A 43 14.78 18.37 -40.23
C SER A 43 13.36 18.10 -39.71
N LEU A 44 12.34 18.74 -40.27
CA LEU A 44 10.94 18.53 -39.87
C LEU A 44 10.48 17.09 -40.13
N MET A 45 10.83 16.50 -41.27
CA MET A 45 10.53 15.11 -41.58
C MET A 45 11.22 14.14 -40.62
N ALA A 46 12.50 14.41 -40.30
CA ALA A 46 13.27 13.59 -39.37
C ALA A 46 12.68 13.65 -37.95
N LEU A 47 12.29 14.84 -37.48
CA LEU A 47 11.64 15.02 -36.19
C LEU A 47 10.29 14.28 -36.13
N ALA A 48 9.44 14.46 -37.14
CA ALA A 48 8.15 13.78 -37.20
C ALA A 48 8.31 12.25 -37.21
N LEU A 49 9.28 11.73 -37.97
CA LEU A 49 9.58 10.30 -38.00
C LEU A 49 10.08 9.81 -36.62
N PHE A 50 10.98 10.56 -35.98
CA PHE A 50 11.48 10.25 -34.65
C PHE A 50 10.35 10.19 -33.61
N ASP A 51 9.47 11.20 -33.59
CA ASP A 51 8.35 11.26 -32.65
C ASP A 51 7.38 10.08 -32.85
N VAL A 52 7.06 9.74 -34.10
CA VAL A 52 6.22 8.58 -34.42
C VAL A 52 6.86 7.28 -33.94
N ILE A 53 8.15 7.09 -34.20
CA ILE A 53 8.89 5.91 -33.73
C ILE A 53 8.84 5.82 -32.21
N ILE A 54 9.21 6.90 -31.51
CA ILE A 54 9.25 6.92 -30.04
C ILE A 54 7.87 6.68 -29.42
N CYS A 55 6.82 7.31 -29.96
CA CYS A 55 5.45 7.07 -29.51
C CYS A 55 5.01 5.62 -29.76
N SER A 56 5.35 5.05 -30.92
CA SER A 56 5.03 3.65 -31.23
C SER A 56 5.72 2.67 -30.28
N LEU A 57 7.00 2.93 -29.93
CA LEU A 57 7.75 2.13 -28.96
C LEU A 57 7.16 2.26 -27.55
N ALA A 58 6.66 3.45 -27.17
CA ALA A 58 6.01 3.64 -25.88
C ALA A 58 4.69 2.87 -25.76
N VAL A 59 3.88 2.89 -26.81
CA VAL A 59 2.63 2.11 -26.89
C VAL A 59 2.95 0.61 -26.82
N TRP A 60 3.96 0.17 -27.57
CA TRP A 60 4.42 -1.22 -27.54
C TRP A 60 4.89 -1.62 -26.14
N ASP A 61 5.77 -0.83 -25.51
CA ASP A 61 6.29 -1.07 -24.16
C ASP A 61 5.16 -1.24 -23.15
N GLY A 62 4.18 -0.32 -23.13
CA GLY A 62 3.01 -0.41 -22.24
C GLY A 62 2.10 -1.60 -22.53
N ALA A 63 1.95 -1.98 -23.81
CA ALA A 63 1.17 -3.15 -24.21
C ALA A 63 1.82 -4.47 -23.74
N THR A 64 3.15 -4.58 -23.80
CA THR A 64 3.87 -5.80 -23.36
C THR A 64 3.75 -6.09 -21.86
N VAL A 65 3.38 -5.09 -21.05
CA VAL A 65 3.16 -5.26 -19.61
C VAL A 65 1.93 -6.11 -19.31
N LYS A 66 0.87 -6.04 -20.13
CA LYS A 66 -0.41 -6.73 -19.86
C LYS A 66 -0.26 -8.26 -19.62
N PRO A 67 0.42 -9.03 -20.48
CA PRO A 67 0.62 -10.46 -20.24
C PRO A 67 1.60 -10.78 -19.10
N HIS A 68 2.39 -9.81 -18.64
CA HIS A 68 3.43 -9.99 -17.61
C HIS A 68 3.15 -9.16 -16.36
N ARG A 69 1.87 -8.92 -16.05
CA ARG A 69 1.45 -8.22 -14.84
C ARG A 69 1.85 -9.02 -13.61
N VAL A 70 2.32 -8.30 -12.60
CA VAL A 70 2.46 -8.89 -11.26
C VAL A 70 1.09 -9.30 -10.73
N LYS A 71 1.05 -10.43 -10.02
CA LYS A 71 -0.13 -10.79 -9.22
C LYS A 71 -0.05 -10.07 -7.89
N LEU A 72 -1.18 -9.55 -7.45
CA LEU A 72 -1.30 -8.80 -6.21
C LEU A 72 -2.39 -9.43 -5.37
N ALA A 73 -2.11 -9.62 -4.08
CA ALA A 73 -3.09 -10.07 -3.11
C ALA A 73 -2.88 -9.32 -1.79
N ARG A 74 -3.95 -8.75 -1.23
CA ARG A 74 -3.91 -8.28 0.16
C ARG A 74 -4.05 -9.50 1.06
N TYR A 75 -3.24 -9.57 2.11
CA TYR A 75 -3.51 -10.52 3.18
C TYR A 75 -4.87 -10.18 3.83
N PRO A 76 -5.58 -11.19 4.38
CA PRO A 76 -6.82 -10.96 5.11
C PRO A 76 -6.61 -9.92 6.21
N LEU A 77 -7.50 -8.92 6.26
CA LEU A 77 -7.42 -7.88 7.27
C LEU A 77 -8.06 -8.38 8.57
N ASP A 78 -7.22 -8.63 9.57
CA ASP A 78 -7.66 -8.94 10.92
C ASP A 78 -8.29 -7.73 11.61
N LYS A 79 -8.85 -7.95 12.80
CA LYS A 79 -9.42 -6.89 13.64
C LYS A 79 -8.38 -5.83 13.95
N LEU A 80 -8.60 -4.61 13.47
CA LEU A 80 -7.73 -3.47 13.73
C LEU A 80 -8.00 -2.90 15.11
N SER A 81 -6.99 -2.31 15.72
CA SER A 81 -7.10 -1.62 17.01
C SER A 81 -7.07 -0.12 16.81
N ILE A 82 -7.98 0.59 17.48
CA ILE A 82 -8.03 2.06 17.52
C ILE A 82 -6.77 2.66 18.17
N GLY A 83 -6.29 3.79 17.66
CA GLY A 83 -5.22 4.58 18.28
C GLY A 83 -3.85 3.89 18.32
N ARG A 84 -3.63 2.88 17.47
CA ARG A 84 -2.31 2.25 17.27
C ARG A 84 -2.05 1.94 15.80
N ASP A 85 -0.78 1.74 15.51
CA ASP A 85 -0.34 1.28 14.20
C ASP A 85 -0.75 -0.18 14.00
N ASN A 86 -1.46 -0.45 12.91
CA ASN A 86 -1.82 -1.78 12.47
C ASN A 86 -1.12 -2.08 11.14
N HIS A 87 -0.48 -3.24 11.05
CA HIS A 87 0.27 -3.64 9.87
C HIS A 87 -0.66 -4.20 8.80
N ILE A 88 -0.56 -3.66 7.59
CA ILE A 88 -1.24 -4.17 6.41
C ILE A 88 -0.20 -4.69 5.43
N THR A 89 -0.34 -5.95 5.01
CA THR A 89 0.61 -6.59 4.09
C THR A 89 -0.05 -6.89 2.75
N ILE A 90 0.63 -6.53 1.67
CA ILE A 90 0.28 -6.84 0.29
C ILE A 90 1.36 -7.76 -0.28
N SER A 91 0.96 -8.93 -0.74
CA SER A 91 1.82 -9.86 -1.47
C SER A 91 1.87 -9.47 -2.94
N VAL A 92 3.09 -9.46 -3.48
CA VAL A 92 3.38 -9.19 -4.89
C VAL A 92 4.17 -10.36 -5.45
N GLU A 93 3.62 -11.02 -6.47
CA GLU A 93 4.30 -12.11 -7.17
C GLU A 93 4.61 -11.69 -8.61
N SER A 94 5.88 -11.76 -9.00
CA SER A 94 6.31 -11.51 -10.36
C SER A 94 6.31 -12.78 -11.21
N GLY A 95 6.09 -12.60 -12.52
CA GLY A 95 6.30 -13.65 -13.50
C GLY A 95 7.77 -13.70 -13.98
N LYS A 96 7.96 -14.07 -15.25
CA LYS A 96 9.30 -14.31 -15.84
C LYS A 96 10.18 -13.06 -16.02
N HIS A 97 9.64 -11.86 -15.79
CA HIS A 97 10.36 -10.61 -15.99
C HIS A 97 10.41 -9.80 -14.70
N ARG A 98 11.46 -9.01 -14.55
CA ARG A 98 11.60 -8.02 -13.48
C ARG A 98 10.49 -6.98 -13.62
N ALA A 99 9.83 -6.67 -12.51
CA ALA A 99 8.73 -5.71 -12.49
C ALA A 99 9.05 -4.54 -11.55
N ASN A 100 8.99 -3.32 -12.07
CA ASN A 100 9.02 -2.11 -11.24
C ASN A 100 7.59 -1.62 -11.07
N ILE A 101 7.12 -1.60 -9.83
CA ILE A 101 5.72 -1.38 -9.51
C ILE A 101 5.53 -0.26 -8.48
N ILE A 102 4.39 0.40 -8.61
CA ILE A 102 3.87 1.38 -7.66
C ILE A 102 2.45 0.95 -7.31
N LEU A 103 2.18 0.75 -6.03
CA LEU A 103 0.89 0.35 -5.50
C LEU A 103 0.28 1.47 -4.68
N HIS A 104 -1.02 1.62 -4.83
CA HIS A 104 -1.86 2.45 -3.98
C HIS A 104 -2.99 1.59 -3.45
N ASP A 105 -3.06 1.45 -2.14
CA ASP A 105 -4.15 0.77 -1.48
C ASP A 105 -5.25 1.77 -1.13
N ASP A 106 -6.51 1.39 -1.35
CA ASP A 106 -7.67 2.27 -1.15
C ASP A 106 -8.24 2.05 0.25
N TYR A 107 -7.51 2.50 1.26
CA TYR A 107 -7.92 2.43 2.66
C TYR A 107 -8.95 3.52 3.00
N PRO A 108 -9.75 3.34 4.08
CA PRO A 108 -10.72 4.34 4.53
C PRO A 108 -10.08 5.72 4.74
N PRO A 109 -10.64 6.80 4.21
CA PRO A 109 -10.02 8.13 4.24
C PRO A 109 -9.85 8.69 5.65
N GLU A 110 -10.56 8.14 6.65
CA GLU A 110 -10.44 8.52 8.04
C GLU A 110 -9.19 7.96 8.73
N PHE A 111 -8.43 7.07 8.08
CA PHE A 111 -7.26 6.43 8.69
C PHE A 111 -5.99 7.23 8.41
N ALA A 112 -5.22 7.50 9.46
CA ALA A 112 -3.86 8.00 9.29
C ALA A 112 -2.95 6.87 8.80
N THR A 113 -2.05 7.16 7.86
CA THR A 113 -1.17 6.13 7.27
C THR A 113 0.28 6.59 7.21
N SER A 114 1.21 5.65 7.34
CA SER A 114 2.65 5.95 7.24
C SER A 114 3.10 6.15 5.80
N SER A 115 2.44 5.48 4.84
CA SER A 115 2.74 5.59 3.42
C SER A 115 1.46 5.47 2.58
N THR A 116 1.22 6.48 1.75
CA THR A 116 0.11 6.48 0.77
C THR A 116 0.46 5.69 -0.50
N THR A 117 1.74 5.43 -0.74
CA THR A 117 2.22 4.80 -1.97
C THR A 117 3.39 3.87 -1.68
N LEU A 118 3.29 2.64 -2.18
CA LEU A 118 4.31 1.61 -2.02
C LEU A 118 5.00 1.37 -3.36
N SER A 119 6.31 1.56 -3.41
CA SER A 119 7.11 1.31 -4.62
C SER A 119 8.05 0.14 -4.40
N ALA A 120 8.13 -0.78 -5.35
CA ALA A 120 8.96 -1.96 -5.24
C ALA A 120 9.50 -2.41 -6.60
N ILE A 121 10.67 -3.06 -6.56
CA ILE A 121 11.29 -3.72 -7.70
C ILE A 121 11.30 -5.20 -7.36
N VAL A 122 10.48 -5.97 -8.07
CA VAL A 122 10.33 -7.41 -7.86
C VAL A 122 11.14 -8.14 -8.92
N GLU A 123 12.09 -8.96 -8.48
CA GLU A 123 12.94 -9.76 -9.36
C GLU A 123 12.13 -10.88 -10.05
N PRO A 124 12.57 -11.42 -11.20
CA PRO A 124 11.84 -12.47 -11.91
C PRO A 124 11.53 -13.70 -11.06
N ASN A 125 10.32 -14.25 -11.21
CA ASN A 125 9.82 -15.45 -10.51
C ASN A 125 10.00 -15.38 -8.98
N SER A 126 9.80 -14.20 -8.40
CA SER A 126 9.94 -13.97 -6.97
C SER A 126 8.65 -13.42 -6.37
N SER A 127 8.49 -13.65 -5.07
CA SER A 127 7.41 -13.07 -4.28
C SER A 127 8.01 -12.11 -3.27
N GLN A 128 7.41 -10.93 -3.15
CA GLN A 128 7.81 -9.90 -2.22
C GLN A 128 6.58 -9.40 -1.45
N GLU A 129 6.76 -9.19 -0.16
CA GLU A 129 5.73 -8.62 0.70
C GLU A 129 6.00 -7.14 0.94
N LEU A 130 4.97 -6.32 0.79
CA LEU A 130 5.01 -4.89 1.05
C LEU A 130 4.07 -4.59 2.21
N THR A 131 4.64 -4.05 3.28
CA THR A 131 3.91 -3.73 4.51
C THR A 131 3.84 -2.23 4.74
N TYR A 132 2.67 -1.74 5.14
CA TYR A 132 2.45 -0.36 5.58
C TYR A 132 1.59 -0.32 6.84
N HIS A 133 1.56 0.83 7.51
CA HIS A 133 0.82 0.98 8.76
C HIS A 133 -0.39 1.88 8.57
N VAL A 134 -1.50 1.50 9.19
CA VAL A 134 -2.70 2.32 9.34
C VAL A 134 -3.00 2.55 10.82
N ASN A 135 -3.46 3.76 11.15
CA ASN A 135 -3.84 4.16 12.48
C ASN A 135 -5.28 4.71 12.44
N PRO A 136 -6.28 3.92 12.87
CA PRO A 136 -7.67 4.35 12.87
C PRO A 136 -8.01 5.14 14.14
N ASP A 137 -8.67 6.29 13.97
CA ASP A 137 -9.07 7.18 15.07
C ASP A 137 -10.47 6.89 15.62
N LYS A 138 -11.27 6.07 14.92
CA LYS A 138 -12.66 5.76 15.28
C LYS A 138 -12.92 4.26 15.26
N ARG A 139 -13.73 3.80 16.21
CA ARG A 139 -14.28 2.44 16.24
C ARG A 139 -15.40 2.31 15.21
N GLY A 140 -15.49 1.16 14.56
CA GLY A 140 -16.60 0.86 13.65
C GLY A 140 -16.24 -0.23 12.64
N GLU A 141 -17.14 -0.44 11.69
CA GLU A 141 -16.85 -1.23 10.49
C GLU A 141 -16.53 -0.26 9.36
N PHE A 142 -15.43 -0.50 8.67
CA PHE A 142 -14.96 0.31 7.56
C PHE A 142 -14.80 -0.54 6.31
N GLN A 143 -15.06 0.06 5.16
CA GLN A 143 -14.91 -0.59 3.87
C GLN A 143 -13.53 -0.27 3.31
N TRP A 144 -12.76 -1.31 3.05
CA TRP A 144 -11.55 -1.20 2.26
C TRP A 144 -11.91 -1.28 0.78
N GLY A 145 -11.31 -0.42 -0.02
CA GLY A 145 -11.42 -0.44 -1.46
C GLY A 145 -10.45 -1.42 -2.12
N ASN A 146 -10.32 -1.24 -3.43
CA ASN A 146 -9.49 -2.06 -4.30
C ASN A 146 -8.04 -1.59 -4.31
N ILE A 147 -7.13 -2.46 -4.74
CA ILE A 147 -5.73 -2.07 -4.93
C ILE A 147 -5.55 -1.50 -6.33
N ARG A 148 -4.99 -0.31 -6.44
CA ARG A 148 -4.55 0.26 -7.71
C ARG A 148 -3.06 0.02 -7.88
N ALA A 149 -2.68 -0.51 -9.04
CA ALA A 149 -1.30 -0.85 -9.34
C ALA A 149 -0.86 -0.17 -10.63
N ARG A 150 0.39 0.24 -10.65
CA ARG A 150 1.11 0.73 -11.83
C ARG A 150 2.37 -0.08 -11.98
N GLN A 151 2.64 -0.58 -13.19
CA GLN A 151 3.87 -1.27 -13.53
C GLN A 151 4.55 -0.58 -14.70
N LEU A 152 5.85 -0.33 -14.56
CA LEU A 152 6.66 0.26 -15.61
C LEU A 152 6.97 -0.80 -16.68
N GLY A 153 6.91 -0.42 -17.94
CA GLY A 153 7.36 -1.24 -19.06
C GLY A 153 8.86 -1.58 -18.97
N GLN A 154 9.31 -2.57 -19.73
CA GLN A 154 10.70 -3.04 -19.67
C GLN A 154 11.69 -1.98 -20.15
N TRP A 155 11.29 -1.19 -21.15
CA TRP A 155 12.08 -0.05 -21.64
C TRP A 155 11.87 1.20 -20.78
N GLY A 156 10.80 1.20 -19.99
CA GLY A 156 10.45 2.28 -19.09
C GLY A 156 9.94 3.51 -19.81
N LEU A 157 9.29 3.33 -20.95
CA LEU A 157 8.68 4.40 -21.75
C LEU A 157 7.23 4.65 -21.34
N ALA A 158 6.53 3.61 -20.88
CA ALA A 158 5.15 3.72 -20.43
C ALA A 158 4.92 2.99 -19.10
N TRP A 159 4.02 3.53 -18.30
CA TRP A 159 3.41 2.88 -17.16
C TRP A 159 2.09 2.26 -17.60
N GLN A 160 1.83 1.05 -17.14
CA GLN A 160 0.53 0.42 -17.28
C GLN A 160 -0.18 0.46 -15.94
N GLN A 161 -1.38 1.05 -15.89
CA GLN A 161 -2.23 1.08 -14.70
C GLN A 161 -3.33 0.03 -14.79
N TRP A 162 -3.68 -0.57 -13.66
CA TRP A 162 -4.87 -1.40 -13.50
C TRP A 162 -5.32 -1.43 -12.04
N GLN A 163 -6.52 -1.97 -11.82
CA GLN A 163 -7.09 -2.17 -10.50
C GLN A 163 -7.30 -3.66 -10.24
N VAL A 164 -6.99 -4.09 -9.02
CA VAL A 164 -7.21 -5.45 -8.54
C VAL A 164 -8.35 -5.42 -7.53
N PRO A 165 -9.44 -6.19 -7.75
CA PRO A 165 -10.55 -6.27 -6.81
C PRO A 165 -10.06 -6.89 -5.51
N ALA A 166 -10.05 -6.09 -4.44
CA ALA A 166 -9.57 -6.48 -3.11
C ALA A 166 -10.38 -5.79 -2.01
N SER A 167 -11.61 -5.38 -2.34
CA SER A 167 -12.51 -4.75 -1.38
C SER A 167 -12.93 -5.75 -0.30
N GLN A 168 -12.84 -5.32 0.95
CA GLN A 168 -13.21 -6.13 2.11
C GLN A 168 -13.65 -5.21 3.25
N GLN A 169 -14.53 -5.71 4.11
CA GLN A 169 -14.99 -4.99 5.29
C GLN A 169 -14.11 -5.35 6.49
N VAL A 170 -13.72 -4.34 7.27
CA VAL A 170 -12.82 -4.51 8.42
C VAL A 170 -13.40 -3.84 9.65
N ALA A 171 -13.40 -4.55 10.77
CA ALA A 171 -13.84 -4.03 12.05
C ALA A 171 -12.67 -3.48 12.87
N VAL A 172 -12.79 -2.22 13.29
CA VAL A 172 -11.87 -1.55 14.22
C VAL A 172 -12.45 -1.67 15.63
N TYR A 173 -11.71 -2.33 16.52
CA TYR A 173 -12.07 -2.52 17.92
C TYR A 173 -11.26 -1.60 18.85
N PRO A 174 -11.78 -1.30 20.05
CA PRO A 174 -10.96 -0.72 21.11
C PRO A 174 -9.79 -1.65 21.43
N ASP A 175 -8.63 -1.08 21.77
CA ASP A 175 -7.47 -1.87 22.17
C ASP A 175 -7.73 -2.58 23.51
N LEU A 176 -8.21 -3.83 23.43
CA LEU A 176 -8.47 -4.66 24.60
C LEU A 176 -7.19 -5.29 25.18
N LEU A 177 -6.05 -5.22 24.48
CA LEU A 177 -4.78 -5.77 24.97
C LEU A 177 -4.19 -4.88 26.08
N GLY A 178 -4.34 -3.56 25.98
CA GLY A 178 -3.95 -2.63 27.05
C GLY A 178 -4.71 -2.86 28.35
N LEU A 179 -6.02 -3.11 28.28
CA LEU A 179 -6.89 -3.28 29.45
C LEU A 179 -6.60 -4.55 30.26
N ARG A 180 -6.25 -5.67 29.60
CA ARG A 180 -5.88 -6.92 30.30
C ARG A 180 -4.61 -6.78 31.13
N SER A 181 -3.62 -6.03 30.63
CA SER A 181 -2.37 -5.81 31.36
C SER A 181 -2.59 -4.97 32.63
N LEU A 182 -3.47 -3.98 32.57
CA LEU A 182 -3.81 -3.13 33.71
C LEU A 182 -4.67 -3.88 34.73
N SER A 183 -5.63 -4.69 34.30
CA SER A 183 -6.46 -5.49 35.21
C SER A 183 -5.62 -6.50 35.99
N ILE A 184 -4.65 -7.18 35.35
CA ILE A 184 -3.74 -8.11 36.04
C ILE A 184 -2.87 -7.37 37.07
N ARG A 185 -2.32 -6.20 36.71
CA ARG A 185 -1.49 -5.41 37.63
C ARG A 185 -2.27 -4.93 38.85
N LEU A 186 -3.53 -4.50 38.67
CA LEU A 186 -4.42 -4.11 39.75
C LEU A 186 -4.85 -5.30 40.63
N SER A 187 -5.12 -6.47 40.04
CA SER A 187 -5.43 -7.70 40.79
C SER A 187 -4.25 -8.17 41.66
N LEU A 188 -3.01 -8.02 41.18
CA LEU A 188 -1.80 -8.33 41.95
C LEU A 188 -1.52 -7.33 43.08
N GLN A 189 -1.80 -6.03 42.87
CA GLN A 189 -1.70 -5.04 43.95
C GLN A 189 -2.76 -5.26 45.05
N ASN A 190 -3.99 -5.63 44.69
CA ASN A 190 -5.07 -5.88 45.65
C ASN A 190 -4.89 -7.17 46.48
N THR A 191 -4.09 -8.14 46.00
CA THR A 191 -3.78 -9.35 46.77
C THR A 191 -2.70 -9.12 47.82
N GLY A 192 -1.85 -8.10 47.67
CA GLY A 192 -0.87 -7.69 48.68
C GLY A 192 -1.49 -6.94 49.87
N THR A 193 -2.52 -6.13 49.64
CA THR A 193 -3.12 -5.25 50.67
C THR A 193 -4.12 -5.96 51.58
N MET A 194 -4.80 -7.01 51.10
CA MET A 194 -5.75 -7.77 51.94
C MET A 194 -5.09 -8.67 52.99
N ARG A 195 -3.80 -9.02 52.83
CA ARG A 195 -3.10 -9.86 53.83
C ARG A 195 -2.64 -9.08 55.07
N GLN A 196 -2.51 -7.75 54.97
CA GLN A 196 -2.00 -6.90 56.05
C GLN A 196 -3.10 -6.40 57.00
N LYS A 197 -4.37 -6.38 56.58
CA LYS A 197 -5.48 -5.82 57.38
C LYS A 197 -6.09 -6.77 58.43
N ARG A 198 -5.66 -8.04 58.49
CA ARG A 198 -6.16 -9.03 59.48
C ARG A 198 -5.36 -9.10 60.79
N ARG A 199 -4.32 -8.27 60.98
CA ARG A 199 -3.41 -8.39 62.13
C ARG A 199 -3.49 -7.28 63.20
N LEU A 200 -4.45 -6.36 63.09
CA LEU A 200 -4.69 -5.32 64.09
C LEU A 200 -6.12 -5.44 64.64
N GLY A 201 -6.29 -6.21 65.71
CA GLY A 201 -7.59 -6.37 66.35
C GLY A 201 -7.72 -7.63 67.21
N MET A 202 -6.76 -7.90 68.09
CA MET A 202 -6.95 -8.84 69.19
C MET A 202 -6.14 -8.33 70.39
N GLY A 203 -6.58 -7.19 70.93
CA GLY A 203 -6.17 -6.74 72.25
C GLY A 203 -7.09 -7.42 73.27
N THR A 204 -6.59 -8.48 73.89
CA THR A 204 -7.23 -9.13 75.04
C THR A 204 -6.18 -9.24 76.14
N GLU A 205 -6.00 -8.17 76.91
CA GLU A 205 -5.28 -8.25 78.19
C GLU A 205 -6.10 -7.46 79.23
N PHE A 206 -7.15 -8.11 79.70
CA PHE A 206 -7.74 -7.87 81.02
C PHE A 206 -6.81 -8.54 82.04
N SER A 207 -5.87 -7.79 82.58
CA SER A 207 -5.14 -8.15 83.80
C SER A 207 -5.45 -7.10 84.86
N GLU A 208 -6.43 -7.41 85.70
CA GLU A 208 -6.80 -6.82 87.01
C GLU A 208 -8.28 -7.19 87.18
N LEU A 209 -8.71 -8.01 88.14
CA LEU A 209 -8.57 -7.86 89.57
C LEU A 209 -8.67 -9.24 90.24
N ARG A 210 -7.79 -9.49 91.21
CA ARG A 210 -7.86 -10.62 92.13
C ARG A 210 -8.24 -10.05 93.49
N GLU A 211 -9.51 -10.19 93.86
CA GLU A 211 -10.01 -10.34 95.24
C GLU A 211 -11.05 -11.47 95.24
#